data_AF-A0A968JHK7-F1
#
_entry.id   AF-A0A968JHK7-F1
#
_cell.length_a   1.000
_cell.length_b   1.000
_cell.length_c   1.000
_cell.angle_alpha   90.00
_cell.angle_beta   90.00
_cell.angle_gamma   90.00
#
_symmetry.space_group_name_H-M   'P 1'
#
loop_
_entity.id
_entity.type
_entity.pdbx_description
1 polymer ?
#
loop_
_entity_poly.entity_id
_entity_poly.type
_entity_poly.pdbx_seq_one_letter_code
_entity_poly.pdbx_strand_id
1 'polypeptide(L)'
;MDHSIASATGLFDIRQFIWQQDALAYCQIEATQLSQLVPTDFICSPMRVEVARTLSIPNDLPVVIGASDGCLANLGEQVLDSSKMVISIGTSAALRITHHQPIEDPTLMAFQLSIG
;
A
#
# COMPACT_ATOMS: atom_id res chain seq x y z
N MET A 1 3.97 -1.33 7.52
CA MET A 1 3.28 -0.45 6.56
C MET A 1 3.07 -1.26 5.30
N ASP A 2 1.84 -1.32 4.83
CA ASP A 2 1.50 -2.01 3.61
C ASP A 2 2.16 -1.35 2.37
N HIS A 3 2.54 -2.15 1.37
CA HIS A 3 3.19 -1.67 0.14
C HIS A 3 2.36 -0.62 -0.63
N SER A 4 1.03 -0.74 -0.64
CA SER A 4 0.16 0.23 -1.33
C SER A 4 0.12 1.59 -0.66
N ILE A 5 0.31 1.63 0.66
CA ILE A 5 0.44 2.89 1.41
C ILE A 5 1.86 3.44 1.21
N ALA A 6 2.88 2.58 1.22
CA ALA A 6 4.26 2.97 1.01
C ALA A 6 4.50 3.61 -0.37
N SER A 7 3.84 3.12 -1.43
CA SER A 7 3.98 3.67 -2.77
C SER A 7 3.51 5.13 -2.91
N ALA A 8 2.60 5.57 -2.03
CA ALA A 8 2.14 6.96 -2.00
C ALA A 8 3.13 7.93 -1.32
N THR A 9 4.20 7.43 -0.69
CA THR A 9 5.16 8.27 0.06
C THR A 9 6.21 8.93 -0.82
N GLY A 10 6.46 8.39 -2.02
CA GLY A 10 7.60 8.78 -2.86
C GLY A 10 8.97 8.28 -2.35
N LEU A 11 9.00 7.50 -1.26
CA LEU A 11 10.22 6.95 -0.67
C LEU A 11 10.39 5.46 -0.95
N PHE A 12 9.48 4.83 -1.69
CA PHE A 12 9.38 3.39 -1.84
C PHE A 12 9.82 2.93 -3.24
N ASP A 13 10.71 1.95 -3.32
CA ASP A 13 11.06 1.26 -4.56
C ASP A 13 10.02 0.16 -4.85
N ILE A 14 9.15 0.43 -5.82
CA ILE A 14 8.08 -0.48 -6.27
C ILE A 14 8.57 -1.76 -6.96
N ARG A 15 9.86 -1.84 -7.33
CA ARG A 15 10.47 -3.02 -7.97
C ARG A 15 11.10 -3.94 -6.93
N GLN A 16 11.71 -3.38 -5.90
CA GLN A 16 12.42 -4.12 -4.84
C GLN A 16 11.61 -4.30 -3.56
N PHE A 17 10.49 -3.57 -3.41
CA PHE A 17 9.66 -3.55 -2.21
C PHE A 17 10.42 -3.12 -0.94
N ILE A 18 11.34 -2.17 -1.10
CA ILE A 18 12.14 -1.58 -0.01
C ILE A 18 12.05 -0.06 -0.03
N TRP A 19 12.53 0.58 1.04
CA TRP A 19 12.72 2.03 1.03
C TRP A 19 13.87 2.42 0.09
N GLN A 20 13.63 3.39 -0.79
CA GLN A 20 14.57 3.87 -1.80
C GLN A 20 15.64 4.76 -1.17
N GLN A 21 16.89 4.30 -1.20
CA GLN A 21 17.99 4.95 -0.47
C GLN A 21 18.29 6.36 -0.95
N ASP A 22 18.23 6.64 -2.25
CA ASP A 22 18.48 7.99 -2.78
C ASP A 22 17.41 8.99 -2.30
N ALA A 23 16.15 8.55 -2.22
CA ALA A 23 15.05 9.37 -1.74
C ALA A 23 15.16 9.63 -0.23
N LEU A 24 15.51 8.59 0.53
CA LEU A 24 15.80 8.70 1.97
C LEU A 24 16.96 9.67 2.24
N ALA A 25 18.06 9.53 1.50
CA ALA A 25 19.23 10.40 1.62
C ALA A 25 18.89 11.86 1.28
N TYR A 26 18.11 12.09 0.22
CA TYR A 26 17.62 13.43 -0.13
C TYR A 26 16.78 14.05 0.99
N CYS A 27 15.91 13.27 1.63
CA CYS A 27 15.10 13.70 2.76
C CYS A 27 15.84 13.72 4.11
N GLN A 28 17.08 13.22 4.17
CA GLN A 28 17.87 13.07 5.40
C GLN A 28 17.17 12.20 6.47
N ILE A 29 16.57 11.09 6.04
CA ILE A 29 15.87 10.13 6.90
C ILE A 29 16.53 8.77 6.77
N GLU A 30 16.67 8.06 7.87
CA GLU A 30 17.12 6.66 7.89
C GLU A 30 15.93 5.71 7.78
N ALA A 31 16.11 4.58 7.07
CA ALA A 31 15.06 3.56 6.93
C ALA A 31 14.55 3.04 8.29
N THR A 32 15.39 3.06 9.33
CA THR A 32 15.04 2.65 10.70
C THR A 32 14.05 3.60 11.40
N GLN A 33 13.89 4.82 10.88
CA GLN A 33 12.89 5.77 11.34
C GLN A 33 11.51 5.53 10.71
N LEU A 34 11.45 4.68 9.68
CA LEU A 34 10.22 4.33 8.99
C LEU A 34 9.69 2.96 9.45
N SER A 35 8.42 2.70 9.14
CA SER A 35 7.81 1.41 9.41
C SER A 35 8.43 0.31 8.54
N GLN A 36 8.50 -0.92 9.07
CA GLN A 36 8.78 -2.09 8.26
C GLN A 36 7.73 -2.24 7.15
N LEU A 37 8.18 -2.49 5.93
CA LEU A 37 7.35 -2.75 4.76
C LEU A 37 6.88 -4.21 4.78
N VAL A 38 5.60 -4.42 4.51
CA VAL A 38 4.96 -5.75 4.50
C VAL A 38 3.95 -5.83 3.36
N PRO A 39 3.69 -7.03 2.80
CA PRO A 39 2.65 -7.23 1.79
C PRO A 39 1.24 -7.09 2.38
N THR A 40 0.24 -6.91 1.51
CA THR A 40 -1.17 -6.66 1.87
C THR A 40 -1.84 -7.83 2.61
N ASP A 41 -1.30 -9.04 2.49
CA ASP A 41 -1.75 -10.25 3.18
C ASP A 41 -1.04 -10.50 4.52
N PHE A 42 -0.18 -9.57 4.97
CA PHE A 42 0.51 -9.68 6.24
C PHE A 42 -0.49 -9.73 7.42
N ILE A 43 -0.33 -10.75 8.26
CA ILE A 43 -1.13 -10.96 9.46
C ILE A 43 -0.31 -10.60 10.69
N CYS A 44 -0.81 -9.64 11.47
CA CYS A 44 -0.32 -9.32 12.79
C CYS A 44 -1.08 -10.16 13.83
N SER A 45 -0.41 -11.14 14.42
CA SER A 45 -0.87 -11.89 15.59
C SER A 45 0.33 -12.51 16.32
N PRO A 46 0.35 -12.56 17.66
CA PRO A 46 -0.63 -11.96 18.56
C PRO A 46 -0.44 -10.43 18.67
N MET A 47 -1.53 -9.71 18.94
CA MET A 47 -1.44 -8.29 19.29
C MET A 47 -1.01 -8.10 20.75
N ARG A 48 -0.55 -6.89 21.08
CA ARG A 48 -0.21 -6.52 22.46
C ARG A 48 -1.42 -6.72 23.37
N VAL A 49 -1.20 -7.35 24.54
CA VAL A 49 -2.26 -7.72 25.48
C VAL A 49 -3.07 -6.51 25.93
N GLU A 50 -2.42 -5.36 26.10
CA GLU A 50 -3.05 -4.11 26.48
C GLU A 50 -4.05 -3.65 25.41
N VAL A 51 -3.69 -3.75 24.13
CA VAL A 51 -4.55 -3.37 22.99
C VAL A 51 -5.75 -4.30 22.90
N ALA A 52 -5.52 -5.62 22.98
CA ALA A 52 -6.60 -6.61 22.97
C ALA A 52 -7.60 -6.39 24.12
N ARG A 53 -7.10 -6.06 25.33
CA ARG A 53 -7.95 -5.74 26.48
C ARG A 53 -8.78 -4.48 26.24
N THR A 54 -8.18 -3.41 25.71
CA THR A 54 -8.91 -2.17 25.39
C THR A 54 -10.00 -2.39 24.35
N LEU A 55 -9.73 -3.21 23.34
CA LEU A 55 -10.68 -3.54 22.27
C LEU A 55 -11.68 -4.65 22.66
N SER A 56 -11.50 -5.29 23.82
CA SER A 56 -12.32 -6.43 24.29
C SER A 56 -12.36 -7.60 23.30
N ILE A 57 -11.21 -7.93 22.70
CA ILE A 57 -11.04 -9.04 21.75
C ILE A 57 -9.92 -10.00 22.20
N PRO A 58 -9.90 -11.25 21.69
CA PRO A 58 -8.80 -12.18 21.94
C PRO A 58 -7.46 -11.61 21.43
N ASN A 59 -6.37 -11.82 22.16
CA ASN A 59 -5.06 -11.29 21.76
C ASN A 59 -4.43 -12.05 20.59
N ASP A 60 -4.88 -13.28 20.35
CA ASP A 60 -4.50 -14.14 19.24
C ASP A 60 -5.38 -13.93 17.99
N LEU A 61 -6.40 -13.06 18.07
CA LEU A 61 -7.26 -12.73 16.93
C LEU A 61 -6.41 -12.22 15.75
N PRO A 62 -6.42 -12.88 14.58
CA PRO A 62 -5.64 -12.46 13.43
C PRO A 62 -6.08 -11.07 12.93
N VAL A 63 -5.12 -10.16 12.75
CA VAL A 63 -5.36 -8.83 12.16
C VAL A 63 -4.58 -8.70 10.86
N VAL A 64 -5.27 -8.49 9.74
CA VAL A 64 -4.63 -8.25 8.44
C VAL A 64 -4.25 -6.77 8.33
N ILE A 65 -3.05 -6.48 7.81
CA ILE A 65 -2.49 -5.11 7.70
C ILE A 65 -3.38 -4.16 6.88
N GLY A 66 -4.14 -4.70 5.92
CA GLY A 66 -4.99 -3.94 5.01
C GLY A 66 -4.24 -3.37 3.81
N ALA A 67 -4.85 -2.40 3.14
CA ALA A 67 -4.28 -1.70 1.98
C ALA A 67 -4.86 -0.27 1.87
N SER A 68 -4.39 0.50 0.90
CA SER A 68 -4.91 1.82 0.55
C SER A 68 -6.35 1.74 0.03
N ASP A 69 -7.10 2.83 0.22
CA ASP A 69 -8.48 2.95 -0.24
C ASP A 69 -8.62 2.75 -1.76
N GLY A 70 -7.71 3.31 -2.56
CA GLY A 70 -7.70 3.13 -4.02
C GLY A 70 -7.47 1.68 -4.44
N CYS A 71 -6.59 0.96 -3.74
CA CYS A 71 -6.37 -0.46 -4.02
C CYS A 71 -7.57 -1.31 -3.60
N LEU A 72 -8.15 -1.05 -2.42
CA LEU A 72 -9.33 -1.76 -1.94
C LEU A 72 -10.56 -1.47 -2.80
N ALA A 73 -10.69 -0.27 -3.36
CA ALA A 73 -11.76 0.06 -4.30
C ALA A 73 -11.64 -0.76 -5.61
N ASN A 74 -10.44 -0.86 -6.19
CA ASN A 74 -10.23 -1.68 -7.38
C ASN A 74 -10.49 -3.18 -7.10
N LEU A 75 -10.06 -3.67 -5.94
CA LEU A 75 -10.33 -5.04 -5.50
C LEU A 75 -11.84 -5.30 -5.34
N GLY A 76 -12.56 -4.38 -4.70
CA GLY A 76 -14.02 -4.47 -4.54
C GLY A 76 -14.78 -4.53 -5.85
N GLU A 77 -14.29 -3.84 -6.87
CA GLU A 77 -14.85 -3.83 -8.24
C GLU A 77 -14.35 -5.01 -9.12
N GLN A 78 -13.53 -5.92 -8.56
CA GLN A 78 -12.92 -7.06 -9.26
C GLN A 78 -12.10 -6.64 -10.50
N VAL A 79 -11.44 -5.48 -10.43
CA VAL A 79 -10.52 -4.98 -11.46
C VAL A 79 -9.09 -5.33 -11.06
N LEU A 80 -8.74 -6.61 -11.27
CA LEU A 80 -7.46 -7.20 -10.86
C LEU A 80 -6.40 -7.21 -11.95
N ASP A 81 -6.75 -6.78 -13.15
CA ASP A 81 -5.88 -6.72 -14.32
C ASP A 81 -6.18 -5.49 -15.17
N SER A 82 -5.48 -5.37 -16.30
CA SER A 82 -5.61 -4.24 -17.22
C SER A 82 -6.80 -4.37 -18.18
N SER A 83 -7.70 -5.34 -18.01
CA SER A 83 -8.87 -5.52 -18.88
C SER A 83 -9.98 -4.51 -18.59
N LYS A 84 -9.97 -3.90 -17.41
CA LYS A 84 -10.98 -2.95 -16.93
C LYS A 84 -10.31 -1.74 -16.30
N MET A 85 -11.07 -0.64 -16.27
CA MET A 85 -10.66 0.59 -15.59
C MET A 85 -11.78 1.01 -14.63
N VAL A 86 -11.40 1.53 -13.47
CA VAL A 86 -12.33 2.12 -12.52
C VAL A 86 -12.26 3.64 -12.65
N ILE A 87 -13.40 4.27 -12.88
CA ILE A 87 -13.54 5.72 -12.84
C ILE A 87 -14.49 6.12 -11.72
N SER A 88 -14.01 6.93 -10.79
CA SER A 88 -14.82 7.53 -9.74
C SER A 88 -14.96 9.02 -10.02
N ILE A 89 -16.18 9.50 -10.24
CA ILE A 89 -16.50 10.92 -10.50
C ILE A 89 -17.35 11.45 -9.36
N GLY A 90 -16.79 12.39 -8.60
CA GLY A 90 -17.48 13.15 -7.56
C GLY A 90 -17.03 14.62 -7.61
N THR A 91 -16.73 15.22 -6.45
CA THR A 91 -16.11 16.55 -6.39
C THR A 91 -14.78 16.61 -7.16
N SER A 92 -14.10 15.47 -7.29
CA SER A 92 -12.95 15.25 -8.17
C SER A 92 -13.15 13.95 -8.96
N ALA A 93 -12.34 13.75 -10.01
CA ALA A 93 -12.32 12.53 -10.79
C ALA A 93 -11.01 11.77 -10.59
N ALA A 94 -11.09 10.44 -10.51
CA ALA A 94 -9.93 9.56 -10.49
C ALA A 94 -10.16 8.38 -11.44
N LEU A 95 -9.17 8.10 -12.29
CA LEU A 95 -9.11 6.95 -13.18
C LEU A 95 -8.03 6.00 -12.66
N ARG A 96 -8.35 4.72 -12.54
CA ARG A 96 -7.43 3.69 -12.04
C ARG A 96 -7.42 2.47 -12.96
N ILE A 97 -6.23 1.97 -13.23
CA ILE A 97 -5.98 0.75 -13.99
C ILE A 97 -5.02 -0.12 -13.18
N THR A 98 -5.31 -1.41 -13.08
CA THR A 98 -4.45 -2.36 -12.38
C THR A 98 -3.49 -3.00 -13.38
N HIS A 99 -2.21 -3.06 -13.05
CA HIS A 99 -1.19 -3.73 -13.86
C HIS A 99 -0.38 -4.71 -13.01
N HIS A 100 0.10 -5.78 -13.64
CA HIS A 100 0.96 -6.78 -12.98
C HIS A 100 2.42 -6.32 -12.85
N GLN A 101 2.81 -5.24 -13.52
CA GLN A 101 4.15 -4.70 -13.46
C GLN A 101 4.10 -3.18 -13.41
N PRO A 102 5.08 -2.52 -12.75
CA PRO A 102 5.25 -1.08 -12.81
C PRO A 102 5.35 -0.57 -14.25
N ILE A 103 4.65 0.52 -14.56
CA ILE A 103 4.67 1.18 -15.88
C ILE A 103 5.19 2.60 -15.70
N GLU A 104 6.43 2.86 -16.06
CA GLU A 104 6.94 4.24 -16.00
C GLU A 104 6.31 5.09 -17.11
N ASP A 105 5.63 6.17 -16.71
CA ASP A 105 5.18 7.22 -17.63
C ASP A 105 5.96 8.51 -17.32
N PRO A 106 6.84 8.97 -18.23
CA PRO A 106 7.66 10.17 -18.00
C PRO A 106 6.85 11.47 -17.98
N THR A 107 5.56 11.43 -18.35
CA THR A 107 4.68 12.61 -18.43
C THR A 107 3.66 12.68 -17.29
N LEU A 108 3.51 11.62 -16.50
CA LEU A 108 2.52 11.52 -15.43
C LEU A 108 3.19 11.17 -14.10
N MET A 109 2.80 11.88 -13.03
CA MET A 109 3.06 11.43 -11.68
C MET A 109 2.08 10.29 -11.37
N ALA A 110 2.49 9.06 -11.66
CA ALA A 110 1.67 7.88 -11.46
C ALA A 110 1.95 7.24 -10.09
N PHE A 111 0.91 7.12 -9.25
CA PHE A 111 0.95 6.27 -8.07
C PHE A 111 0.77 4.81 -8.50
N GLN A 112 1.79 3.99 -8.28
CA GLN A 112 1.83 2.62 -8.81
C GLN A 112 1.99 1.60 -7.70
N LEU A 113 1.21 0.52 -7.82
CA LEU A 113 1.38 -0.68 -7.02
C LEU A 113 1.31 -1.88 -7.96
N SER A 114 2.27 -2.79 -7.81
CA SER A 114 2.21 -4.12 -8.39
C SER A 114 1.56 -5.06 -7.38
N ILE A 115 0.47 -5.72 -7.79
CA ILE A 115 -0.11 -6.84 -7.03
C ILE A 115 0.49 -8.11 -7.64
N GLY A 116 1.42 -8.72 -6.93
CA GLY A 116 2.07 -9.99 -7.27
C GLY A 116 2.03 -10.93 -6.08
#